data_AF-A0A8I1PE38-F1
#
_entry.id   AF-A0A8I1PE38-F1
#
_cell.length_a   1.000
_cell.length_b   1.000
_cell.length_c   1.000
_cell.angle_alpha   90.00
_cell.angle_beta   90.00
_cell.angle_gamma   90.00
#
_symmetry.space_group_name_H-M   'P 1'
#
loop_
_entity.id
_entity.type
_entity.pdbx_description
1 polymer ?
#
loop_
_entity_poly.entity_id
_entity_poly.type
_entity_poly.pdbx_seq_one_letter_code
_entity_poly.pdbx_strand_id
1 'polypeptide(L)'
;MTTTEGKRASYKQRYEEGDDGIRFQSLTYTGNFVGMEPVTDGIKGDKMMKSRAKSKVLEKVSKDDVLRDEFTIDELNDLNNYLAWNIWDVLVMRATEGVSGMIPRQEYEILAFMHEFYRWPEILRMTTEEVGGGQGIMDIGATARREIGTKVNAVHDWCIGAVGFGMGRCGLLALEAIGPGDYVGESNEILKFMQRVLWGKRQDGYILNSQDRYRCRIHEQDFLDQLVGQLEPIEHGSAKHSAFTQFNAAAELLSFLDHYDCRLGLGDTGPYELANGNLLILRDLFVNEEVFHWSDVCEDAGLPHCYTLALEIDPEKMALDEIRVNDISTTFTRPKNYIEAIVGGAVFAREKWNTPMGEVYPIKIDNLGDHLGRVQQATLKLYTKTSKMCRRDLIWNGQYVYYIDMILPHLRLAGTYDKACRDYDLWEIDQRVANYYYDITKRGFAQETVPSKIFSGAGYLPFPDGASLRNSKGRWL
;
A
#
# COMPACT_ATOMS: atom_id res chain seq x y z
N MET A 1 -17.92 26.73 -4.46
CA MET A 1 -18.28 26.02 -5.70
C MET A 1 -17.96 26.93 -6.86
N THR A 2 -16.77 26.81 -7.44
CA THR A 2 -16.47 27.40 -8.75
C THR A 2 -17.10 26.49 -9.79
N THR A 3 -18.06 27.01 -10.55
CA THR A 3 -18.73 26.31 -11.64
C THR A 3 -17.69 25.85 -12.68
N THR A 4 -17.60 24.54 -12.87
CA THR A 4 -16.77 23.85 -13.88
C THR A 4 -17.34 23.97 -15.30
N GLU A 5 -18.43 24.73 -15.49
CA GLU A 5 -19.10 24.89 -16.78
C GLU A 5 -18.13 25.38 -17.86
N GLY A 6 -17.82 24.49 -18.82
CA GLY A 6 -17.03 24.78 -20.01
C GLY A 6 -15.55 24.37 -19.97
N LYS A 7 -15.01 23.85 -18.86
CA LYS A 7 -13.65 23.26 -18.84
C LYS A 7 -13.71 21.79 -19.29
N ARG A 8 -12.89 21.43 -20.28
CA ARG A 8 -12.71 20.05 -20.73
C ARG A 8 -11.69 19.33 -19.86
N ALA A 9 -11.79 18.00 -19.78
CA ALA A 9 -10.78 17.19 -19.11
C ALA A 9 -9.43 17.31 -19.81
N SER A 10 -8.36 17.45 -19.04
CA SER A 10 -6.98 17.58 -19.52
C SER A 10 -6.06 16.44 -19.07
N TYR A 11 -6.55 15.53 -18.21
CA TYR A 11 -5.74 14.48 -17.57
C TYR A 11 -4.94 13.58 -18.51
N LYS A 12 -5.30 13.49 -19.79
CA LYS A 12 -4.54 12.68 -20.77
C LYS A 12 -3.17 13.30 -21.11
N GLN A 13 -3.00 14.61 -20.95
CA GLN A 13 -1.72 15.31 -21.16
C GLN A 13 -0.60 14.69 -20.33
N ARG A 14 -0.93 14.21 -19.13
CA ARG A 14 0.01 13.51 -18.24
C ARG A 14 0.66 12.28 -18.87
N TYR A 15 0.14 11.72 -19.96
CA TYR A 15 0.71 10.54 -20.61
C TYR A 15 1.71 10.90 -21.72
N GLU A 16 1.83 12.17 -22.07
CA GLU A 16 2.84 12.65 -23.01
C GLU A 16 4.24 12.57 -22.38
N GLU A 17 5.23 12.16 -23.16
CA GLU A 17 6.60 11.89 -22.68
C GLU A 17 7.20 13.09 -21.91
N GLY A 18 7.02 14.29 -22.45
CA GLY A 18 7.51 15.54 -21.86
C GLY A 18 6.72 16.06 -20.68
N ASP A 19 5.49 15.60 -20.45
CA ASP A 19 4.62 16.17 -19.42
C ASP A 19 5.08 15.81 -18.00
N ASP A 20 5.17 16.81 -17.14
CA ASP A 20 5.66 16.73 -15.75
C ASP A 20 4.56 16.42 -14.73
N GLY A 21 3.32 16.29 -15.20
CA GLY A 21 2.12 16.18 -14.38
C GLY A 21 1.84 17.44 -13.59
N ILE A 22 0.72 17.41 -12.86
CA ILE A 22 0.32 18.49 -11.98
C ILE A 22 0.89 18.26 -10.59
N ARG A 23 1.52 19.28 -10.01
CA ARG A 23 1.92 19.22 -8.59
C ARG A 23 0.70 19.24 -7.69
N PHE A 24 0.64 18.33 -6.74
CA PHE A 24 -0.43 18.24 -5.76
C PHE A 24 -0.09 19.00 -4.48
N GLN A 25 1.20 19.26 -4.24
CA GLN A 25 1.73 20.05 -3.12
C GLN A 25 2.79 21.06 -3.57
N SER A 26 3.01 22.09 -2.74
CA SER A 26 4.11 23.04 -2.94
C SER A 26 5.40 22.61 -2.25
N LEU A 27 5.32 21.73 -1.23
CA LEU A 27 6.46 21.22 -0.48
C LEU A 27 7.46 20.49 -1.38
N THR A 28 8.71 20.43 -0.95
CA THR A 28 9.80 19.75 -1.68
C THR A 28 10.54 18.79 -0.75
N TYR A 29 11.13 17.76 -1.34
CA TYR A 29 11.88 16.72 -0.66
C TYR A 29 13.38 16.94 -0.83
N THR A 30 14.10 17.05 0.29
CA THR A 30 15.57 17.10 0.28
C THR A 30 16.17 15.73 0.55
N GLY A 31 15.67 14.99 1.56
CA GLY A 31 16.24 13.71 1.99
C GLY A 31 17.75 13.76 2.15
N ASN A 32 18.45 12.77 1.57
CA ASN A 32 19.92 12.71 1.53
C ASN A 32 20.57 13.58 0.45
N PHE A 33 19.82 14.32 -0.37
CA PHE A 33 20.34 15.12 -1.48
C PHE A 33 20.74 16.54 -1.06
N VAL A 34 21.39 16.68 0.09
CA VAL A 34 21.81 17.98 0.63
C VAL A 34 22.76 18.67 -0.36
N GLY A 35 22.45 19.93 -0.72
CA GLY A 35 23.22 20.70 -1.69
C GLY A 35 22.81 20.50 -3.15
N MET A 36 21.86 19.61 -3.44
CA MET A 36 21.23 19.48 -4.76
C MET A 36 19.88 20.20 -4.81
N GLU A 37 19.32 20.36 -6.00
CA GLU A 37 17.94 20.83 -6.15
C GLU A 37 16.97 19.92 -5.36
N PRO A 38 16.05 20.45 -4.55
CA PRO A 38 15.03 19.64 -3.89
C PRO A 38 14.11 18.94 -4.89
N VAL A 39 13.71 17.70 -4.61
CA VAL A 39 12.83 16.90 -5.46
C VAL A 39 11.38 17.33 -5.25
N THR A 40 10.59 17.40 -6.33
CA THR A 40 9.15 17.69 -6.25
C THR A 40 8.33 16.41 -6.05
N ASP A 41 7.03 16.57 -5.82
CA ASP A 41 6.05 15.48 -5.85
C ASP A 41 5.68 15.07 -7.29
N GLY A 42 5.02 13.92 -7.44
CA GLY A 42 4.40 13.51 -8.70
C GLY A 42 5.39 13.06 -9.79
N ILE A 43 4.92 13.13 -11.04
CA ILE A 43 5.63 12.65 -12.24
C ILE A 43 6.98 13.35 -12.41
N LYS A 44 7.05 14.66 -12.17
CA LYS A 44 8.31 15.40 -12.16
C LYS A 44 9.30 14.87 -11.11
N GLY A 45 8.82 14.54 -9.91
CA GLY A 45 9.66 13.96 -8.86
C GLY A 45 10.26 12.62 -9.26
N ASP A 46 9.47 11.72 -9.85
CA ASP A 46 9.93 10.44 -10.39
C ASP A 46 11.05 10.64 -11.44
N LYS A 47 10.85 11.57 -12.39
CA LYS A 47 11.88 11.93 -13.39
C LYS A 47 13.19 12.42 -12.74
N MET A 48 13.08 13.28 -11.72
CA MET A 48 14.23 13.80 -10.97
C MET A 48 14.96 12.71 -10.18
N MET A 49 14.24 11.73 -9.64
CA MET A 49 14.84 10.60 -8.93
C MET A 49 15.57 9.66 -9.90
N LYS A 50 14.94 9.34 -11.05
CA LYS A 50 15.54 8.55 -12.12
C LYS A 50 16.82 9.20 -12.67
N SER A 51 16.84 10.52 -12.85
CA SER A 51 18.04 11.22 -13.35
C SER A 51 19.19 11.27 -12.34
N ARG A 52 18.93 11.05 -11.05
CA ARG A 52 19.94 10.98 -9.98
C ARG A 52 20.45 9.57 -9.73
N ALA A 53 19.75 8.56 -10.23
CA ALA A 53 20.13 7.16 -10.03
C ALA A 53 21.47 6.85 -10.69
N LYS A 54 22.26 5.99 -10.04
CA LYS A 54 23.54 5.51 -10.59
C LYS A 54 23.35 4.25 -11.46
N SER A 55 22.25 3.55 -11.26
CA SER A 55 21.84 2.34 -11.95
C SER A 55 20.54 2.54 -12.73
N LYS A 56 20.11 1.50 -13.44
CA LYS A 56 18.84 1.49 -14.18
C LYS A 56 17.69 0.81 -13.43
N VAL A 57 17.85 0.53 -12.13
CA VAL A 57 16.84 -0.20 -11.34
C VAL A 57 15.51 0.56 -11.22
N LEU A 58 15.51 1.87 -11.43
CA LEU A 58 14.32 2.73 -11.43
C LEU A 58 13.67 2.86 -12.81
N GLU A 59 14.30 2.34 -13.87
CA GLU A 59 13.75 2.26 -15.22
C GLU A 59 12.94 0.98 -15.40
N LYS A 60 12.53 0.68 -16.65
CA LYS A 60 11.92 -0.61 -16.96
C LYS A 60 12.96 -1.72 -16.84
N VAL A 61 12.69 -2.70 -16.00
CA VAL A 61 13.55 -3.87 -15.79
C VAL A 61 13.03 -5.08 -16.56
N SER A 62 13.95 -5.89 -17.08
CA SER A 62 13.62 -7.14 -17.76
C SER A 62 13.31 -8.26 -16.76
N LYS A 63 12.70 -9.34 -17.25
CA LYS A 63 12.51 -10.55 -16.44
C LYS A 63 13.85 -11.10 -15.91
N ASP A 64 14.90 -11.06 -16.73
CA ASP A 64 16.23 -11.54 -16.33
C ASP A 64 16.81 -10.70 -15.19
N ASP A 65 16.62 -9.37 -15.23
CA ASP A 65 17.04 -8.47 -14.14
C ASP A 65 16.35 -8.83 -12.81
N VAL A 66 15.07 -9.17 -12.87
CA VAL A 66 14.24 -9.54 -11.72
C VAL A 66 14.61 -10.93 -11.18
N LEU A 67 14.98 -11.85 -12.06
CA LEU A 67 15.40 -13.21 -11.69
C LEU A 67 16.81 -13.32 -11.11
N ARG A 68 17.68 -12.31 -11.29
CA ARG A 68 18.95 -12.23 -10.54
C ARG A 68 18.66 -12.34 -9.03
N ASP A 69 19.58 -12.92 -8.26
CA ASP A 69 19.38 -13.06 -6.81
C ASP A 69 19.84 -11.84 -6.02
N GLU A 70 20.78 -11.07 -6.56
CA GLU A 70 21.39 -9.96 -5.86
C GLU A 70 21.28 -8.67 -6.68
N PHE A 71 20.91 -7.60 -5.99
CA PHE A 71 21.16 -6.24 -6.45
C PHE A 71 22.63 -5.86 -6.26
N THR A 72 23.13 -4.92 -7.05
CA THR A 72 24.39 -4.23 -6.73
C THR A 72 24.17 -3.20 -5.61
N ILE A 73 25.26 -2.71 -5.00
CA ILE A 73 25.17 -1.64 -3.99
C ILE A 73 24.56 -0.36 -4.56
N ASP A 74 24.86 -0.01 -5.82
CA ASP A 74 24.25 1.14 -6.48
C ASP A 74 22.74 0.94 -6.67
N GLU A 75 22.30 -0.26 -7.07
CA GLU A 75 20.87 -0.59 -7.19
C GLU A 75 20.15 -0.52 -5.83
N LEU A 76 20.76 -1.05 -4.76
CA LEU A 76 20.22 -0.96 -3.40
C LEU A 76 20.11 0.50 -2.93
N ASN A 77 21.13 1.33 -3.19
CA ASN A 77 21.14 2.73 -2.82
C ASN A 77 20.13 3.57 -3.62
N ASP A 78 19.96 3.28 -4.91
CA ASP A 78 18.97 3.93 -5.76
C ASP A 78 17.54 3.58 -5.30
N LEU A 79 17.27 2.30 -4.99
CA LEU A 79 16.00 1.88 -4.42
C LEU A 79 15.75 2.51 -3.04
N ASN A 80 16.75 2.54 -2.16
CA ASN A 80 16.64 3.20 -0.86
C ASN A 80 16.28 4.68 -0.99
N ASN A 81 16.94 5.41 -1.89
CA ASN A 81 16.63 6.81 -2.13
C ASN A 81 15.25 7.01 -2.78
N TYR A 82 14.88 6.15 -3.73
CA TYR A 82 13.57 6.22 -4.40
C TYR A 82 12.45 5.93 -3.42
N LEU A 83 12.56 4.89 -2.59
CA LEU A 83 11.57 4.56 -1.57
C LEU A 83 11.44 5.68 -0.54
N ALA A 84 12.55 6.30 -0.11
CA ALA A 84 12.50 7.45 0.80
C ALA A 84 11.70 8.64 0.21
N TRP A 85 11.97 8.99 -1.06
CA TRP A 85 11.19 10.02 -1.77
C TRP A 85 9.73 9.58 -1.98
N ASN A 86 9.51 8.33 -2.37
CA ASN A 86 8.18 7.80 -2.66
C ASN A 86 7.31 7.77 -1.39
N ILE A 87 7.86 7.40 -0.24
CA ILE A 87 7.21 7.49 1.07
C ILE A 87 6.77 8.93 1.35
N TRP A 88 7.66 9.91 1.14
CA TRP A 88 7.30 11.32 1.27
C TRP A 88 6.19 11.72 0.28
N ASP A 89 6.32 11.33 -0.99
CA ASP A 89 5.37 11.66 -2.06
C ASP A 89 4.00 11.04 -1.84
N VAL A 90 3.91 9.83 -1.27
CA VAL A 90 2.63 9.15 -1.08
C VAL A 90 2.01 9.39 0.30
N LEU A 91 2.79 9.64 1.36
CA LEU A 91 2.28 9.83 2.73
C LEU A 91 2.26 11.30 3.17
N VAL A 92 3.34 12.07 2.95
CA VAL A 92 3.41 13.47 3.40
C VAL A 92 2.43 14.36 2.63
N MET A 93 2.19 14.03 1.35
CA MET A 93 1.13 14.62 0.53
C MET A 93 -0.25 14.67 1.19
N ARG A 94 -0.48 13.82 2.18
CA ARG A 94 -1.81 13.54 2.65
C ARG A 94 -2.18 14.27 3.93
N ALA A 95 -1.23 14.69 4.77
CA ALA A 95 -1.55 15.07 6.16
C ALA A 95 -2.58 14.10 6.82
N THR A 96 -2.64 12.84 6.33
CA THR A 96 -3.57 11.79 6.79
C THR A 96 -3.02 11.09 8.02
N GLU A 97 -1.90 11.57 8.53
CA GLU A 97 -1.48 11.34 9.89
C GLU A 97 -2.09 12.43 10.77
N GLY A 98 -3.42 12.54 10.68
CA GLY A 98 -4.15 13.05 11.82
C GLY A 98 -3.77 12.18 13.01
N VAL A 99 -3.30 12.81 14.08
CA VAL A 99 -3.11 12.13 15.35
C VAL A 99 -4.50 11.64 15.76
N SER A 100 -4.78 10.36 15.55
CA SER A 100 -5.90 9.71 16.20
C SER A 100 -5.66 9.86 17.69
N GLY A 101 -6.47 10.66 18.39
CA GLY A 101 -6.33 10.81 19.84
C GLY A 101 -6.53 9.48 20.58
N MET A 102 -7.11 8.49 19.90
CA MET A 102 -7.38 7.15 20.41
C MET A 102 -6.20 6.20 20.16
N ILE A 103 -5.66 6.16 18.94
CA ILE A 103 -4.66 5.15 18.53
C ILE A 103 -3.25 5.77 18.47
N PRO A 104 -2.26 5.23 19.21
CA PRO A 104 -0.89 5.75 19.27
C PRO A 104 -0.08 5.36 18.01
N ARG A 105 -0.42 6.00 16.88
CA ARG A 105 0.11 5.65 15.56
C ARG A 105 1.62 5.62 15.49
N GLN A 106 2.29 6.72 15.84
CA GLN A 106 3.76 6.80 15.70
C GLN A 106 4.48 5.71 16.50
N GLU A 107 4.01 5.38 17.71
CA GLU A 107 4.65 4.35 18.53
C GLU A 107 4.43 2.94 18.01
N TYR A 108 3.20 2.60 17.58
CA TYR A 108 2.96 1.25 17.07
C TYR A 108 3.65 1.04 15.72
N GLU A 109 3.63 2.08 14.86
CA GLU A 109 4.23 2.06 13.52
C GLU A 109 5.72 1.80 13.62
N ILE A 110 6.46 2.66 14.33
CA ILE A 110 7.91 2.52 14.42
C ILE A 110 8.33 1.18 15.04
N LEU A 111 7.58 0.68 16.02
CA LEU A 111 7.87 -0.60 16.67
C LEU A 111 7.66 -1.78 15.71
N ALA A 112 6.58 -1.76 14.93
CA ALA A 112 6.31 -2.79 13.93
C ALA A 112 7.33 -2.73 12.79
N PHE A 113 7.64 -1.55 12.25
CA PHE A 113 8.61 -1.41 11.15
C PHE A 113 9.97 -2.00 11.50
N MET A 114 10.47 -1.75 12.72
CA MET A 114 11.74 -2.31 13.18
C MET A 114 11.68 -3.84 13.31
N HIS A 115 10.51 -4.40 13.64
CA HIS A 115 10.29 -5.84 13.71
C HIS A 115 10.33 -6.49 12.32
N GLU A 116 9.67 -5.87 11.36
CA GLU A 116 9.67 -6.26 9.95
C GLU A 116 11.10 -6.36 9.42
N PHE A 117 11.92 -5.32 9.61
CA PHE A 117 13.31 -5.32 9.14
C PHE A 117 14.15 -6.46 9.73
N TYR A 118 13.89 -6.82 11.00
CA TYR A 118 14.63 -7.86 11.69
C TYR A 118 14.19 -9.29 11.34
N ARG A 119 12.89 -9.52 11.09
CA ARG A 119 12.32 -10.87 10.98
C ARG A 119 11.83 -11.23 9.59
N TRP A 120 11.37 -10.29 8.78
CA TRP A 120 10.93 -10.60 7.43
C TRP A 120 12.02 -11.21 6.53
N PRO A 121 13.31 -10.82 6.58
CA PRO A 121 14.31 -11.39 5.68
C PRO A 121 14.37 -12.93 5.67
N GLU A 122 14.26 -13.57 6.82
CA GLU A 122 14.28 -15.04 6.92
C GLU A 122 12.97 -15.68 6.45
N ILE A 123 11.82 -15.06 6.76
CA ILE A 123 10.49 -15.53 6.33
C ILE A 123 10.32 -15.39 4.81
N LEU A 124 10.76 -14.26 4.23
CA LEU A 124 10.70 -13.98 2.80
C LEU A 124 11.67 -14.87 2.01
N ARG A 125 12.87 -15.12 2.56
CA ARG A 125 13.82 -16.10 2.00
C ARG A 125 13.20 -17.50 1.97
N MET A 126 12.69 -17.96 3.11
CA MET A 126 12.01 -19.26 3.22
C MET A 126 10.87 -19.37 2.20
N THR A 127 10.04 -18.34 2.13
CA THR A 127 8.90 -18.33 1.20
C THR A 127 9.36 -18.39 -0.25
N THR A 128 10.41 -17.64 -0.60
CA THR A 128 11.02 -17.68 -1.93
C THR A 128 11.53 -19.07 -2.29
N GLU A 129 12.18 -19.78 -1.36
CA GLU A 129 12.69 -21.13 -1.57
C GLU A 129 11.55 -22.14 -1.80
N GLU A 130 10.51 -22.10 -0.97
CA GLU A 130 9.37 -23.02 -1.03
C GLU A 130 8.59 -22.93 -2.35
N VAL A 131 8.49 -21.74 -2.93
CA VAL A 131 7.76 -21.54 -4.20
C VAL A 131 8.64 -21.72 -5.44
N GLY A 132 9.87 -22.23 -5.30
CA GLY A 132 10.76 -22.49 -6.43
C GLY A 132 11.54 -21.27 -6.92
N GLY A 133 11.88 -20.35 -6.02
CA GLY A 133 12.73 -19.19 -6.28
C GLY A 133 11.98 -17.97 -6.80
N GLY A 134 12.71 -17.08 -7.48
CA GLY A 134 12.16 -15.80 -7.91
C GLY A 134 10.98 -15.89 -8.87
N GLN A 135 10.88 -16.97 -9.66
CA GLN A 135 9.74 -17.22 -10.54
C GLN A 135 8.45 -17.44 -9.76
N GLY A 136 8.48 -18.23 -8.67
CA GLY A 136 7.29 -18.48 -7.85
C GLY A 136 6.77 -17.21 -7.18
N ILE A 137 7.66 -16.31 -6.74
CA ILE A 137 7.24 -15.00 -6.20
C ILE A 137 6.58 -14.12 -7.26
N MET A 138 7.09 -14.14 -8.49
CA MET A 138 6.43 -13.46 -9.61
C MET A 138 5.05 -14.08 -9.91
N ASP A 139 4.93 -15.40 -9.84
CA ASP A 139 3.66 -16.10 -10.07
C ASP A 139 2.61 -15.73 -9.01
N ILE A 140 3.03 -15.58 -7.73
CA ILE A 140 2.18 -15.03 -6.66
C ILE A 140 1.68 -13.64 -7.05
N GLY A 141 2.58 -12.73 -7.46
CA GLY A 141 2.20 -11.38 -7.86
C GLY A 141 1.22 -11.36 -9.04
N ALA A 142 1.41 -12.29 -9.99
CA ALA A 142 0.58 -12.40 -11.19
C ALA A 142 -0.87 -12.83 -10.91
N THR A 143 -1.15 -13.48 -9.77
CA THR A 143 -2.52 -13.89 -9.38
C THR A 143 -3.50 -12.71 -9.36
N ALA A 144 -3.05 -11.57 -8.84
CA ALA A 144 -3.84 -10.35 -8.70
C ALA A 144 -4.38 -9.78 -10.02
N ARG A 145 -3.81 -10.19 -11.16
CA ARG A 145 -4.25 -9.76 -12.50
C ARG A 145 -5.65 -10.27 -12.85
N ARG A 146 -6.12 -11.31 -12.17
CA ARG A 146 -7.43 -11.95 -12.37
C ARG A 146 -8.26 -12.03 -11.09
N GLU A 147 -7.96 -11.22 -10.09
CA GLU A 147 -8.67 -11.22 -8.82
C GLU A 147 -9.05 -9.81 -8.38
N ILE A 148 -10.19 -9.71 -7.69
CA ILE A 148 -10.59 -8.55 -6.87
C ILE A 148 -10.80 -9.01 -5.42
N GLY A 149 -10.72 -8.06 -4.49
CA GLY A 149 -10.82 -8.34 -3.06
C GLY A 149 -9.64 -9.17 -2.54
N THR A 150 -8.45 -9.01 -3.12
CA THR A 150 -7.22 -9.69 -2.69
C THR A 150 -6.22 -8.70 -2.12
N LYS A 151 -5.58 -9.08 -1.01
CA LYS A 151 -4.52 -8.29 -0.39
C LYS A 151 -3.15 -8.46 -1.06
N VAL A 152 -3.00 -9.33 -2.06
CA VAL A 152 -1.88 -9.22 -3.01
C VAL A 152 -2.15 -8.04 -3.94
N ASN A 153 -2.04 -6.83 -3.40
CA ASN A 153 -2.38 -5.56 -4.04
C ASN A 153 -1.19 -4.59 -3.95
N ALA A 154 -1.32 -3.36 -4.48
CA ALA A 154 -0.17 -2.45 -4.56
C ALA A 154 0.35 -2.03 -3.18
N VAL A 155 -0.53 -1.79 -2.19
CA VAL A 155 -0.14 -1.36 -0.85
C VAL A 155 0.66 -2.44 -0.10
N HIS A 156 0.22 -3.70 -0.09
CA HIS A 156 0.94 -4.77 0.62
C HIS A 156 2.30 -5.04 -0.04
N ASP A 157 2.36 -5.07 -1.37
CA ASP A 157 3.62 -5.24 -2.08
C ASP A 157 4.58 -4.06 -1.83
N TRP A 158 4.09 -2.84 -1.87
CA TRP A 158 4.86 -1.63 -1.57
C TRP A 158 5.39 -1.66 -0.13
N CYS A 159 4.58 -2.10 0.82
CA CYS A 159 4.94 -2.18 2.23
C CYS A 159 6.19 -3.05 2.48
N ILE A 160 6.38 -4.12 1.71
CA ILE A 160 7.56 -5.00 1.83
C ILE A 160 8.85 -4.17 1.75
N GLY A 161 9.03 -3.34 0.72
CA GLY A 161 10.22 -2.52 0.58
C GLY A 161 10.15 -1.17 1.28
N ALA A 162 9.02 -0.46 1.21
CA ALA A 162 8.92 0.88 1.77
C ALA A 162 8.87 0.87 3.30
N VAL A 163 8.09 -0.04 3.88
CA VAL A 163 7.90 -0.13 5.33
C VAL A 163 8.94 -1.08 5.93
N GLY A 164 8.94 -2.35 5.51
CA GLY A 164 9.82 -3.37 6.09
C GLY A 164 11.30 -3.08 5.89
N PHE A 165 11.71 -2.72 4.68
CA PHE A 165 13.09 -2.26 4.44
C PHE A 165 13.28 -0.78 4.83
N GLY A 166 12.58 0.15 4.19
CA GLY A 166 12.86 1.58 4.27
C GLY A 166 12.64 2.17 5.67
N MET A 167 11.40 2.14 6.15
CA MET A 167 11.05 2.70 7.46
C MET A 167 11.64 1.90 8.61
N GLY A 168 11.66 0.56 8.51
CA GLY A 168 12.22 -0.34 9.52
C GLY A 168 13.72 -0.11 9.74
N ARG A 169 14.50 -0.09 8.66
CA ARG A 169 15.93 0.24 8.71
C ARG A 169 16.16 1.65 9.24
N CYS A 170 15.38 2.64 8.79
CA CYS A 170 15.47 4.02 9.26
C CYS A 170 15.21 4.13 10.77
N GLY A 171 14.21 3.43 11.31
CA GLY A 171 13.92 3.40 12.75
C GLY A 171 15.08 2.86 13.56
N LEU A 172 15.70 1.76 13.12
CA LEU A 172 16.85 1.16 13.78
C LEU A 172 18.11 2.02 13.71
N LEU A 173 18.35 2.69 12.57
CA LEU A 173 19.44 3.67 12.44
C LEU A 173 19.23 4.86 13.38
N ALA A 174 17.99 5.34 13.53
CA ALA A 174 17.67 6.45 14.42
C ALA A 174 17.82 6.09 15.91
N LEU A 175 17.59 4.82 16.28
CA LEU A 175 17.91 4.30 17.61
C LEU A 175 19.41 4.02 17.81
N GLU A 176 20.23 4.18 16.77
CA GLU A 176 21.65 3.79 16.76
C GLU A 176 21.86 2.29 17.09
N ALA A 177 20.81 1.47 16.87
CA ALA A 177 20.86 0.03 17.09
C ALA A 177 21.67 -0.70 16.01
N ILE A 178 21.76 -0.10 14.82
CA ILE A 178 22.50 -0.60 13.66
C ILE A 178 23.30 0.53 13.01
N GLY A 179 24.35 0.17 12.28
CA GLY A 179 25.11 1.08 11.42
C GLY A 179 24.66 1.03 9.95
N PRO A 180 25.01 2.03 9.12
CA PRO A 180 24.58 2.08 7.71
C PRO A 180 25.02 0.89 6.85
N GLY A 181 26.15 0.26 7.19
CA GLY A 181 26.67 -0.92 6.49
C GLY A 181 26.14 -2.25 6.99
N ASP A 182 25.28 -2.27 8.01
CA ASP A 182 24.73 -3.51 8.56
C ASP A 182 23.54 -4.02 7.75
N TYR A 183 23.26 -5.33 7.85
CA TYR A 183 22.09 -5.99 7.27
C TYR A 183 21.91 -5.78 5.75
N VAL A 184 23.01 -5.73 5.00
CA VAL A 184 22.99 -5.55 3.53
C VAL A 184 22.32 -6.75 2.85
N GLY A 185 22.68 -7.97 3.29
CA GLY A 185 22.10 -9.19 2.74
C GLY A 185 20.60 -9.29 2.99
N GLU A 186 20.16 -8.98 4.21
CA GLU A 186 18.76 -8.95 4.60
C GLU A 186 17.96 -7.89 3.82
N SER A 187 18.56 -6.73 3.58
CA SER A 187 17.98 -5.66 2.76
C SER A 187 17.77 -6.11 1.32
N ASN A 188 18.72 -6.87 0.76
CA ASN A 188 18.58 -7.47 -0.56
C ASN A 188 17.40 -8.47 -0.61
N GLU A 189 17.25 -9.34 0.39
CA GLU A 189 16.12 -10.29 0.43
C GLU A 189 14.77 -9.58 0.38
N ILE A 190 14.57 -8.58 1.24
CA ILE A 190 13.30 -7.82 1.30
C ILE A 190 13.04 -7.14 -0.05
N LEU A 191 14.02 -6.41 -0.59
CA LEU A 191 13.84 -5.64 -1.81
C LEU A 191 13.68 -6.53 -3.05
N LYS A 192 14.33 -7.69 -3.11
CA LYS A 192 14.15 -8.65 -4.21
C LYS A 192 12.79 -9.30 -4.16
N PHE A 193 12.29 -9.65 -2.96
CA PHE A 193 10.92 -10.13 -2.81
C PHE A 193 9.91 -9.10 -3.33
N MET A 194 10.03 -7.85 -2.86
CA MET A 194 9.22 -6.72 -3.33
C MET A 194 9.29 -6.57 -4.87
N GLN A 195 10.49 -6.57 -5.44
CA GLN A 195 10.69 -6.42 -6.89
C GLN A 195 9.95 -7.52 -7.66
N ARG A 196 10.08 -8.77 -7.22
CA ARG A 196 9.53 -9.95 -7.90
C ARG A 196 8.00 -9.96 -7.85
N VAL A 197 7.39 -9.67 -6.70
CA VAL A 197 5.93 -9.65 -6.58
C VAL A 197 5.31 -8.51 -7.40
N LEU A 198 5.89 -7.30 -7.32
CA LEU A 198 5.43 -6.15 -8.08
C LEU A 198 5.55 -6.35 -9.59
N TRP A 199 6.70 -6.88 -10.04
CA TRP A 199 6.92 -7.15 -11.46
C TRP A 199 5.97 -8.23 -11.97
N GLY A 200 5.77 -9.30 -11.20
CA GLY A 200 4.79 -10.36 -11.45
C GLY A 200 3.38 -9.82 -11.70
N LYS A 201 2.96 -8.87 -10.85
CA LYS A 201 1.67 -8.19 -10.92
C LYS A 201 1.52 -7.28 -12.14
N ARG A 202 2.52 -6.45 -12.43
CA ARG A 202 2.42 -5.38 -13.45
C ARG A 202 2.73 -5.84 -14.87
N GLN A 203 3.76 -6.66 -15.06
CA GLN A 203 4.26 -7.13 -16.37
C GLN A 203 4.59 -6.04 -17.41
N ASP A 204 4.66 -4.76 -17.02
CA ASP A 204 4.94 -3.63 -17.92
C ASP A 204 6.39 -3.10 -17.83
N GLY A 205 7.20 -3.81 -17.04
CA GLY A 205 8.61 -3.53 -16.77
C GLY A 205 8.85 -2.60 -15.58
N TYR A 206 7.83 -1.90 -15.07
CA TYR A 206 7.96 -1.09 -13.86
C TYR A 206 7.70 -1.92 -12.61
N ILE A 207 8.24 -1.47 -11.48
CA ILE A 207 7.98 -2.09 -10.16
C ILE A 207 6.97 -1.27 -9.37
N LEU A 208 6.94 0.05 -9.50
CA LEU A 208 6.04 0.91 -8.73
C LEU A 208 5.07 1.68 -9.64
N ASN A 209 3.87 1.94 -9.13
CA ASN A 209 2.86 2.76 -9.81
C ASN A 209 3.40 4.16 -10.09
N SER A 210 4.13 4.76 -9.15
CA SER A 210 4.78 6.08 -9.33
C SER A 210 5.72 6.14 -10.54
N GLN A 211 6.38 5.03 -10.88
CA GLN A 211 7.28 4.97 -12.04
C GLN A 211 6.55 4.92 -13.38
N ASP A 212 5.27 4.51 -13.37
CA ASP A 212 4.36 4.52 -14.52
C ASP A 212 3.30 5.61 -14.39
N ARG A 213 3.72 6.80 -13.96
CA ARG A 213 2.83 7.96 -13.85
C ARG A 213 1.60 7.62 -13.01
N TYR A 214 1.78 6.95 -11.87
CA TYR A 214 0.71 6.60 -10.92
C TYR A 214 -0.47 5.86 -11.55
N ARG A 215 -0.18 4.88 -12.40
CA ARG A 215 -1.17 3.95 -12.96
C ARG A 215 -0.99 2.57 -12.34
N CYS A 216 -2.02 2.08 -11.68
CA CYS A 216 -2.13 0.72 -11.15
C CYS A 216 -2.99 -0.13 -12.10
N ARG A 217 -2.56 -0.29 -13.35
CA ARG A 217 -3.31 -1.07 -14.36
C ARG A 217 -2.80 -2.50 -14.42
N ILE A 218 -3.34 -3.36 -13.56
CA ILE A 218 -2.84 -4.73 -13.38
C ILE A 218 -3.77 -5.79 -13.97
N HIS A 219 -5.07 -5.49 -14.08
CA HIS A 219 -6.05 -6.47 -14.50
C HIS A 219 -6.03 -6.72 -16.02
N GLU A 220 -6.28 -7.96 -16.41
CA GLU A 220 -6.43 -8.34 -17.81
C GLU A 220 -7.76 -7.83 -18.39
N GLN A 221 -7.78 -7.52 -19.69
CA GLN A 221 -8.92 -6.86 -20.32
C GLN A 221 -10.19 -7.73 -20.31
N ASP A 222 -10.07 -9.04 -20.54
CA ASP A 222 -11.20 -9.98 -20.49
C ASP A 222 -11.84 -10.04 -19.09
N PHE A 223 -11.02 -9.97 -18.05
CA PHE A 223 -11.48 -9.90 -16.67
C PHE A 223 -12.15 -8.55 -16.36
N LEU A 224 -11.56 -7.43 -16.81
CA LEU A 224 -12.16 -6.10 -16.67
C LEU A 224 -13.52 -6.02 -17.36
N ASP A 225 -13.65 -6.57 -18.57
CA ASP A 225 -14.90 -6.55 -19.33
C ASP A 225 -16.03 -7.29 -18.59
N GLN A 226 -15.71 -8.37 -17.87
CA GLN A 226 -16.68 -9.07 -17.01
C GLN A 226 -17.19 -8.19 -15.87
N LEU A 227 -16.30 -7.46 -15.20
CA LEU A 227 -16.66 -6.54 -14.11
C LEU A 227 -17.44 -5.32 -14.62
N VAL A 228 -17.00 -4.74 -15.74
CA VAL A 228 -17.66 -3.62 -16.42
C VAL A 228 -19.08 -4.01 -16.86
N GLY A 229 -19.28 -5.25 -17.30
CA GLY A 229 -20.60 -5.77 -17.64
C GLY A 229 -21.61 -5.81 -16.48
N GLN A 230 -21.16 -5.65 -15.24
CA GLN A 230 -22.02 -5.57 -14.04
C GLN A 230 -22.36 -4.14 -13.62
N LEU A 231 -21.78 -3.11 -14.25
CA LEU A 231 -22.04 -1.72 -13.91
C LEU A 231 -23.52 -1.37 -14.12
N GLU A 232 -24.12 -0.80 -13.09
CA GLU A 232 -25.43 -0.16 -13.18
C GLU A 232 -25.22 1.34 -13.44
N PRO A 233 -25.97 1.95 -14.39
CA PRO A 233 -25.97 3.41 -14.55
C PRO A 233 -26.46 4.10 -13.28
N ILE A 234 -25.76 5.16 -12.88
CA ILE A 234 -26.04 5.95 -11.68
C ILE A 234 -26.17 7.42 -12.07
N GLU A 235 -27.38 7.97 -12.00
CA GLU A 235 -27.59 9.40 -12.19
C GLU A 235 -27.25 10.17 -10.90
N HIS A 236 -26.46 11.23 -11.00
CA HIS A 236 -26.09 12.06 -9.85
C HIS A 236 -27.32 12.62 -9.13
N GLY A 237 -27.36 12.49 -7.80
CA GLY A 237 -28.49 12.93 -6.98
C GLY A 237 -29.67 11.95 -6.94
N SER A 238 -29.62 10.85 -7.70
CA SER A 238 -30.61 9.77 -7.60
C SER A 238 -30.50 9.00 -6.28
N ALA A 239 -31.54 8.20 -5.98
CA ALA A 239 -31.52 7.29 -4.83
C ALA A 239 -30.37 6.26 -4.93
N LYS A 240 -30.10 5.73 -6.13
CA LYS A 240 -28.98 4.81 -6.38
C LYS A 240 -27.62 5.48 -6.15
N HIS A 241 -27.45 6.71 -6.61
CA HIS A 241 -26.22 7.50 -6.36
C HIS A 241 -26.00 7.72 -4.87
N SER A 242 -27.04 8.09 -4.14
CA SER A 242 -26.97 8.32 -2.70
C SER A 242 -26.64 7.03 -1.95
N ALA A 243 -27.31 5.92 -2.24
CA ALA A 243 -27.07 4.62 -1.61
C ALA A 243 -25.64 4.13 -1.86
N PHE A 244 -25.18 4.20 -3.11
CA PHE A 244 -23.85 3.75 -3.52
C PHE A 244 -22.73 4.59 -2.87
N THR A 245 -22.84 5.92 -2.90
CA THR A 245 -21.81 6.81 -2.33
C THR A 245 -21.79 6.77 -0.80
N GLN A 246 -22.95 6.63 -0.15
CA GLN A 246 -23.04 6.43 1.29
C GLN A 246 -22.42 5.09 1.72
N PHE A 247 -22.70 4.02 0.98
CA PHE A 247 -22.11 2.71 1.23
C PHE A 247 -20.58 2.73 1.07
N ASN A 248 -20.07 3.29 -0.03
CA ASN A 248 -18.64 3.48 -0.26
C ASN A 248 -17.96 4.18 0.92
N ALA A 249 -18.50 5.32 1.35
CA ALA A 249 -17.92 6.09 2.45
C ALA A 249 -17.96 5.33 3.80
N ALA A 250 -19.06 4.62 4.09
CA ALA A 250 -19.19 3.86 5.33
C ALA A 250 -18.25 2.64 5.37
N ALA A 251 -18.17 1.89 4.27
CA ALA A 251 -17.28 0.73 4.15
C ALA A 251 -15.80 1.16 4.19
N GLU A 252 -15.45 2.29 3.54
CA GLU A 252 -14.09 2.84 3.59
C GLU A 252 -13.72 3.24 5.03
N LEU A 253 -14.62 3.89 5.77
CA LEU A 253 -14.40 4.23 7.17
C LEU A 253 -14.17 3.00 8.06
N LEU A 254 -15.02 1.98 7.93
CA LEU A 254 -14.86 0.73 8.67
C LEU A 254 -13.52 0.07 8.34
N SER A 255 -13.17 0.00 7.06
CA SER A 255 -11.92 -0.58 6.58
C SER A 255 -10.70 0.11 7.18
N PHE A 256 -10.69 1.45 7.24
CA PHE A 256 -9.64 2.21 7.94
C PHE A 256 -9.55 1.86 9.43
N LEU A 257 -10.69 1.83 10.12
CA LEU A 257 -10.73 1.59 11.56
C LEU A 257 -10.30 0.17 11.93
N ASP A 258 -10.74 -0.82 11.15
CA ASP A 258 -10.39 -2.24 11.32
C ASP A 258 -8.88 -2.47 11.16
N HIS A 259 -8.24 -1.65 10.31
CA HIS A 259 -6.80 -1.64 10.09
C HIS A 259 -6.09 -0.52 10.89
N TYR A 260 -6.59 -0.14 12.07
CA TYR A 260 -5.91 0.77 13.00
C TYR A 260 -5.57 2.16 12.41
N ASP A 261 -6.52 2.75 11.68
CA ASP A 261 -6.41 4.04 10.98
C ASP A 261 -5.30 4.05 9.90
N CYS A 262 -5.03 2.91 9.26
CA CYS A 262 -4.08 2.80 8.16
C CYS A 262 -4.70 2.32 6.84
N ARG A 263 -3.91 2.34 5.77
CA ARG A 263 -4.38 2.06 4.40
C ARG A 263 -4.32 0.61 3.97
N LEU A 264 -3.92 -0.31 4.85
CA LEU A 264 -3.89 -1.74 4.52
C LEU A 264 -5.28 -2.31 4.21
N GLY A 265 -6.34 -1.67 4.71
CA GLY A 265 -7.71 -2.01 4.35
C GLY A 265 -8.13 -1.62 2.93
N LEU A 266 -7.28 -0.93 2.16
CA LEU A 266 -7.63 -0.41 0.84
C LEU A 266 -6.85 -1.06 -0.30
N GLY A 267 -7.50 -1.20 -1.45
CA GLY A 267 -6.91 -1.77 -2.66
C GLY A 267 -7.44 -1.13 -3.95
N ASP A 268 -7.22 0.17 -4.17
CA ASP A 268 -7.58 0.79 -5.46
C ASP A 268 -6.66 0.30 -6.61
N THR A 269 -7.26 -0.04 -7.76
CA THR A 269 -6.58 -0.25 -9.05
C THR A 269 -7.21 0.63 -10.15
N GLY A 270 -6.43 0.91 -11.19
CA GLY A 270 -6.77 1.81 -12.29
C GLY A 270 -5.83 3.01 -12.42
N PRO A 271 -6.26 4.11 -13.08
CA PRO A 271 -7.50 4.22 -13.84
C PRO A 271 -7.47 3.34 -15.09
N TYR A 272 -8.58 2.66 -15.39
CA TYR A 272 -8.79 1.95 -16.66
C TYR A 272 -9.68 2.80 -17.56
N GLU A 273 -9.28 3.01 -18.81
CA GLU A 273 -10.09 3.76 -19.77
C GLU A 273 -11.15 2.83 -20.39
N LEU A 274 -12.42 3.22 -20.32
CA LEU A 274 -13.54 2.50 -20.88
C LEU A 274 -13.80 2.92 -22.33
N ALA A 275 -14.50 2.08 -23.10
CA ALA A 275 -14.79 2.34 -24.51
C ALA A 275 -15.61 3.63 -24.77
N ASN A 276 -16.37 4.09 -23.77
CA ASN A 276 -17.13 5.34 -23.82
C ASN A 276 -16.28 6.59 -23.44
N GLY A 277 -15.00 6.42 -23.11
CA GLY A 277 -14.09 7.49 -22.68
C GLY A 277 -14.10 7.77 -21.17
N ASN A 278 -14.96 7.10 -20.40
CA ASN A 278 -14.98 7.19 -18.95
C ASN A 278 -13.81 6.43 -18.32
N LEU A 279 -13.58 6.66 -17.04
CA LEU A 279 -12.56 5.99 -16.25
C LEU A 279 -13.18 5.02 -15.26
N LEU A 280 -12.62 3.83 -15.15
CA LEU A 280 -12.94 2.87 -14.12
C LEU A 280 -11.86 2.85 -13.04
N ILE A 281 -12.30 2.91 -11.80
CA ILE A 281 -11.51 2.58 -10.61
C ILE A 281 -12.15 1.37 -9.95
N LEU A 282 -11.35 0.34 -9.66
CA LEU A 282 -11.77 -0.74 -8.78
C LEU A 282 -11.21 -0.45 -7.40
N ARG A 283 -12.05 -0.50 -6.38
CA ARG A 283 -11.70 -0.20 -4.99
C ARG A 283 -12.02 -1.40 -4.12
N ASP A 284 -11.00 -2.07 -3.62
CA ASP A 284 -11.16 -3.07 -2.57
C ASP A 284 -11.20 -2.40 -1.20
N LEU A 285 -12.20 -2.78 -0.39
CA LEU A 285 -12.40 -2.37 0.99
C LEU A 285 -12.46 -3.62 1.87
N PHE A 286 -11.35 -3.92 2.53
CA PHE A 286 -11.26 -5.03 3.49
C PHE A 286 -11.89 -4.61 4.81
N VAL A 287 -12.96 -5.30 5.22
CA VAL A 287 -13.81 -4.90 6.36
C VAL A 287 -13.94 -5.98 7.42
N ASN A 288 -13.34 -7.16 7.18
CA ASN A 288 -13.35 -8.27 8.13
C ASN A 288 -12.06 -9.10 7.99
N GLU A 289 -11.16 -8.93 8.96
CA GLU A 289 -9.88 -9.63 9.02
C GLU A 289 -9.87 -10.72 10.09
N GLU A 290 -9.86 -12.00 9.67
CA GLU A 290 -9.92 -13.14 10.59
C GLU A 290 -8.73 -13.23 11.57
N VAL A 291 -7.62 -12.55 11.26
CA VAL A 291 -6.40 -12.56 12.10
C VAL A 291 -6.41 -11.47 13.16
N PHE A 292 -7.31 -10.50 13.07
CA PHE A 292 -7.41 -9.42 14.03
C PHE A 292 -8.42 -9.78 15.11
N HIS A 293 -7.96 -9.93 16.35
CA HIS A 293 -8.83 -10.31 17.48
C HIS A 293 -9.92 -9.28 17.80
N TRP A 294 -9.86 -8.07 17.22
CA TRP A 294 -10.89 -7.04 17.31
C TRP A 294 -11.89 -7.03 16.16
N SER A 295 -11.63 -7.75 15.07
CA SER A 295 -12.53 -7.86 13.91
C SER A 295 -13.66 -8.88 14.11
N ASP A 296 -13.73 -9.53 15.28
CA ASP A 296 -14.87 -10.33 15.74
C ASP A 296 -16.20 -9.56 15.62
N VAL A 297 -16.18 -8.24 15.83
CA VAL A 297 -17.37 -7.38 15.67
C VAL A 297 -17.86 -7.29 14.22
N CYS A 298 -16.98 -7.49 13.24
CA CYS A 298 -17.29 -7.53 11.82
C CYS A 298 -17.86 -8.90 11.42
N GLU A 299 -17.28 -9.98 11.95
CA GLU A 299 -17.81 -11.34 11.80
C GLU A 299 -19.22 -11.47 12.41
N ASP A 300 -19.42 -10.97 13.64
CA ASP A 300 -20.71 -10.92 14.32
C ASP A 300 -21.78 -10.16 13.52
N ALA A 301 -21.37 -9.15 12.75
CA ALA A 301 -22.24 -8.37 11.89
C ALA A 301 -22.52 -9.05 10.54
N GLY A 302 -21.92 -10.22 10.27
CA GLY A 302 -22.05 -10.94 9.02
C GLY A 302 -21.49 -10.15 7.83
N LEU A 303 -20.34 -9.51 8.02
CA LEU A 303 -19.62 -8.81 6.96
C LEU A 303 -18.70 -9.78 6.20
N PRO A 304 -18.63 -9.69 4.86
CA PRO A 304 -17.66 -10.42 4.07
C PRO A 304 -16.24 -9.93 4.37
N HIS A 305 -15.22 -10.69 3.97
CA HIS A 305 -13.84 -10.24 4.04
C HIS A 305 -13.61 -8.91 3.33
N CYS A 306 -14.13 -8.77 2.10
CA CYS A 306 -13.93 -7.58 1.28
C CYS A 306 -15.17 -7.21 0.46
N TYR A 307 -15.40 -5.91 0.33
CA TYR A 307 -16.24 -5.33 -0.71
C TYR A 307 -15.37 -4.70 -1.79
N THR A 308 -15.58 -5.07 -3.06
CA THR A 308 -14.98 -4.37 -4.20
C THR A 308 -16.00 -3.45 -4.84
N LEU A 309 -15.69 -2.17 -4.99
CA LEU A 309 -16.52 -1.21 -5.70
C LEU A 309 -15.90 -0.90 -7.06
N ALA A 310 -16.68 -1.11 -8.12
CA ALA A 310 -16.35 -0.59 -9.44
C ALA A 310 -16.97 0.81 -9.58
N LEU A 311 -16.12 1.83 -9.77
CA LEU A 311 -16.49 3.23 -9.87
C LEU A 311 -16.27 3.71 -11.30
N GLU A 312 -17.35 3.95 -12.06
CA GLU A 312 -17.25 4.60 -13.37
C GLU A 312 -17.35 6.12 -13.20
N ILE A 313 -16.29 6.81 -13.57
CA ILE A 313 -16.11 8.26 -13.42
C ILE A 313 -16.11 8.90 -14.81
N ASP A 314 -16.98 9.90 -15.01
CA ASP A 314 -16.98 10.77 -16.18
C ASP A 314 -15.91 11.87 -16.00
N PRO A 315 -14.78 11.81 -16.74
CA PRO A 315 -13.71 12.78 -16.58
C PRO A 315 -14.08 14.18 -17.07
N GLU A 316 -14.99 14.30 -18.06
CA GLU A 316 -15.43 15.59 -18.59
C GLU A 316 -16.35 16.30 -17.61
N LYS A 317 -17.25 15.56 -16.95
CA LYS A 317 -18.17 16.13 -15.95
C LYS A 317 -17.46 16.82 -14.79
N MET A 318 -16.29 16.32 -14.37
CA MET A 318 -15.49 16.96 -13.33
C MET A 318 -14.37 17.86 -13.85
N ALA A 319 -14.23 18.02 -15.17
CA ALA A 319 -13.09 18.68 -15.81
C ALA A 319 -11.75 18.14 -15.25
N LEU A 320 -11.57 16.81 -15.33
CA LEU A 320 -10.46 16.11 -14.70
C LEU A 320 -9.12 16.56 -15.29
N ASP A 321 -8.26 17.10 -14.44
CA ASP A 321 -6.91 17.56 -14.78
C ASP A 321 -5.83 16.53 -14.44
N GLU A 322 -6.02 15.73 -13.39
CA GLU A 322 -5.11 14.64 -13.03
C GLU A 322 -5.85 13.57 -12.24
N ILE A 323 -5.53 12.30 -12.48
CA ILE A 323 -5.89 11.16 -11.65
C ILE A 323 -4.66 10.30 -11.36
N ARG A 324 -4.51 9.84 -10.11
CA ARG A 324 -3.38 9.00 -9.65
C ARG A 324 -3.92 7.84 -8.84
N VAL A 325 -3.57 6.61 -9.19
CA VAL A 325 -3.67 5.46 -8.29
C VAL A 325 -2.24 5.12 -7.88
N ASN A 326 -1.87 5.55 -6.68
CA ASN A 326 -0.47 5.52 -6.26
C ASN A 326 -0.07 4.18 -5.60
N ASP A 327 1.16 4.10 -5.10
CA ASP A 327 1.74 2.86 -4.60
C ASP A 327 1.05 2.30 -3.34
N ILE A 328 0.32 3.13 -2.60
CA ILE A 328 -0.51 2.73 -1.45
C ILE A 328 -1.98 2.56 -1.81
N SER A 329 -2.23 2.05 -3.02
CA SER A 329 -3.56 1.65 -3.52
C SER A 329 -4.64 2.69 -3.29
N THR A 330 -4.37 3.97 -3.58
CA THR A 330 -5.33 5.06 -3.34
C THR A 330 -5.49 5.92 -4.58
N THR A 331 -6.75 6.20 -4.93
CA THR A 331 -7.11 7.14 -5.98
C THR A 331 -7.11 8.58 -5.48
N PHE A 332 -6.39 9.45 -6.19
CA PHE A 332 -6.49 10.89 -6.05
C PHE A 332 -6.78 11.57 -7.37
N THR A 333 -7.54 12.66 -7.30
CA THR A 333 -7.87 13.46 -8.47
C THR A 333 -7.60 14.96 -8.24
N ARG A 334 -7.50 15.68 -9.35
CA ARG A 334 -7.65 17.13 -9.44
C ARG A 334 -8.69 17.43 -10.52
N PRO A 335 -9.83 18.07 -10.18
CA PRO A 335 -10.32 18.43 -8.85
C PRO A 335 -10.45 17.24 -7.87
N LYS A 336 -10.40 17.48 -6.55
CA LYS A 336 -10.35 16.43 -5.51
C LYS A 336 -11.63 15.59 -5.38
N ASN A 337 -12.79 16.19 -5.60
CA ASN A 337 -14.07 15.54 -5.41
C ASN A 337 -14.55 14.94 -6.74
N TYR A 338 -14.42 13.62 -6.90
CA TYR A 338 -14.94 12.89 -8.05
C TYR A 338 -16.33 12.28 -7.81
N ILE A 339 -16.92 12.44 -6.62
CA ILE A 339 -18.19 11.78 -6.24
C ILE A 339 -19.36 12.20 -7.14
N GLU A 340 -19.40 13.47 -7.55
CA GLU A 340 -20.43 13.99 -8.46
C GLU A 340 -20.26 13.46 -9.90
N ALA A 341 -19.05 13.04 -10.26
CA ALA A 341 -18.70 12.50 -11.56
C ALA A 341 -18.84 10.97 -11.66
N ILE A 342 -19.25 10.30 -10.58
CA ILE A 342 -19.63 8.88 -10.64
C ILE A 342 -20.93 8.76 -11.43
N VAL A 343 -20.87 8.06 -12.57
CA VAL A 343 -21.98 7.86 -13.52
C VAL A 343 -22.39 6.40 -13.67
N GLY A 344 -21.63 5.48 -13.08
CA GLY A 344 -21.93 4.05 -13.02
C GLY A 344 -21.27 3.40 -11.82
N GLY A 345 -21.84 2.29 -11.35
CA GLY A 345 -21.26 1.56 -10.23
C GLY A 345 -21.69 0.10 -10.15
N ALA A 346 -20.83 -0.71 -9.55
CA ALA A 346 -21.14 -2.08 -9.12
C ALA A 346 -20.43 -2.37 -7.79
N VAL A 347 -20.98 -3.27 -7.00
CA VAL A 347 -20.38 -3.75 -5.75
C VAL A 347 -20.27 -5.27 -5.82
N PHE A 348 -19.13 -5.80 -5.39
CA PHE A 348 -18.88 -7.24 -5.29
C PHE A 348 -18.53 -7.58 -3.85
N ALA A 349 -18.88 -8.79 -3.40
CA ALA A 349 -18.49 -9.32 -2.10
C ALA A 349 -17.64 -10.56 -2.25
N ARG A 350 -16.53 -10.58 -1.51
CA ARG A 350 -15.69 -11.77 -1.30
C ARG A 350 -15.85 -12.20 0.16
N GLU A 351 -16.50 -13.35 0.38
CA GLU A 351 -16.86 -13.82 1.72
C GLU A 351 -15.64 -14.05 2.64
N LYS A 352 -14.60 -14.71 2.12
CA LYS A 352 -13.36 -15.03 2.86
C LYS A 352 -12.14 -14.66 2.03
N TRP A 353 -10.99 -14.49 2.68
CA TRP A 353 -9.74 -14.18 1.98
C TRP A 353 -9.42 -15.19 0.87
N ASN A 354 -9.77 -16.47 1.06
CA ASN A 354 -9.55 -17.56 0.12
C ASN A 354 -10.76 -17.94 -0.74
N THR A 355 -11.84 -17.16 -0.74
CA THR A 355 -12.98 -17.39 -1.64
C THR A 355 -12.47 -17.37 -3.09
N PRO A 356 -12.63 -18.46 -3.87
CA PRO A 356 -12.22 -18.48 -5.26
C PRO A 356 -12.89 -17.36 -6.07
N MET A 357 -12.20 -16.78 -7.05
CA MET A 357 -12.74 -15.66 -7.82
C MET A 357 -14.10 -15.97 -8.50
N GLY A 358 -14.35 -17.23 -8.88
CA GLY A 358 -15.63 -17.67 -9.45
C GLY A 358 -16.81 -17.69 -8.48
N GLU A 359 -16.56 -17.54 -7.18
CA GLU A 359 -17.58 -17.46 -6.12
C GLU A 359 -17.81 -16.04 -5.61
N VAL A 360 -16.98 -15.07 -6.04
CA VAL A 360 -17.21 -13.64 -5.79
C VAL A 360 -18.46 -13.21 -6.53
N TYR A 361 -19.40 -12.57 -5.84
CA TYR A 361 -20.72 -12.27 -6.39
C TYR A 361 -21.06 -10.78 -6.33
N PRO A 362 -21.86 -10.26 -7.29
CA PRO A 362 -22.28 -8.88 -7.29
C PRO A 362 -23.44 -8.64 -6.29
N ILE A 363 -23.39 -7.50 -5.60
CA ILE A 363 -24.48 -6.96 -4.79
C ILE A 363 -25.16 -5.85 -5.59
N LYS A 364 -26.48 -5.99 -5.80
CA LYS A 364 -27.28 -4.95 -6.47
C LYS A 364 -27.33 -3.68 -5.62
N ILE A 365 -27.27 -2.51 -6.26
CA ILE A 365 -27.25 -1.22 -5.57
C ILE A 365 -28.50 -1.06 -4.68
N ASP A 366 -29.65 -1.54 -5.14
CA ASP A 366 -30.91 -1.48 -4.40
C ASP A 366 -30.90 -2.31 -3.10
N ASN A 367 -29.95 -3.25 -2.96
CA ASN A 367 -29.78 -4.10 -1.78
C ASN A 367 -28.69 -3.59 -0.82
N LEU A 368 -28.00 -2.49 -1.12
CA LEU A 368 -26.91 -1.99 -0.27
C LEU A 368 -27.36 -1.51 1.12
N GLY A 369 -28.65 -1.22 1.31
CA GLY A 369 -29.17 -0.74 2.58
C GLY A 369 -28.93 -1.71 3.75
N ASP A 370 -29.07 -3.02 3.51
CA ASP A 370 -28.80 -4.05 4.54
C ASP A 370 -27.30 -4.11 4.90
N HIS A 371 -26.44 -4.16 3.88
CA HIS A 371 -24.99 -4.16 4.07
C HIS A 371 -24.49 -2.88 4.77
N LEU A 372 -25.05 -1.72 4.41
CA LEU A 372 -24.76 -0.44 5.07
C LEU A 372 -25.07 -0.50 6.57
N GLY A 373 -26.22 -1.07 6.96
CA GLY A 373 -26.60 -1.23 8.36
C GLY A 373 -25.60 -2.08 9.14
N ARG A 374 -25.14 -3.20 8.56
CA ARG A 374 -24.12 -4.08 9.14
C ARG A 374 -22.78 -3.35 9.32
N VAL A 375 -22.32 -2.64 8.29
CA VAL A 375 -21.07 -1.86 8.32
C VAL A 375 -21.12 -0.78 9.41
N GLN A 376 -22.22 -0.03 9.52
CA GLN A 376 -22.38 1.00 10.55
C GLN A 376 -22.40 0.40 11.96
N GLN A 377 -23.08 -0.73 12.15
CA GLN A 377 -23.12 -1.44 13.42
C GLN A 377 -21.73 -1.93 13.85
N ALA A 378 -21.00 -2.57 12.94
CA ALA A 378 -19.63 -3.02 13.18
C ALA A 378 -18.70 -1.85 13.53
N THR A 379 -18.80 -0.74 12.79
CA THR A 379 -18.02 0.48 13.03
C THR A 379 -18.21 1.01 14.46
N LEU A 380 -19.46 1.13 14.92
CA LEU A 380 -19.75 1.61 16.27
C LEU A 380 -19.24 0.66 17.37
N LYS A 381 -19.39 -0.65 17.16
CA LYS A 381 -18.87 -1.68 18.08
C LYS A 381 -17.35 -1.64 18.13
N LEU A 382 -16.70 -1.51 16.99
CA LEU A 382 -15.25 -1.44 16.88
C LEU A 382 -14.70 -0.23 17.62
N TYR A 383 -15.26 0.97 17.39
CA TYR A 383 -14.89 2.17 18.17
C TYR A 383 -15.02 1.95 19.68
N THR A 384 -16.10 1.30 20.11
CA THR A 384 -16.33 0.99 21.53
C THR A 384 -15.30 0.00 22.07
N LYS A 385 -14.87 -0.98 21.27
CA LYS A 385 -13.85 -1.97 21.65
C LYS A 385 -12.48 -1.29 21.75
N THR A 386 -12.08 -0.55 20.72
CA THR A 386 -10.80 0.18 20.65
C THR A 386 -10.66 1.21 21.77
N SER A 387 -11.73 1.96 22.09
CA SER A 387 -11.68 2.98 23.15
C SER A 387 -11.48 2.41 24.56
N LYS A 388 -11.69 1.11 24.75
CA LYS A 388 -11.52 0.41 26.03
C LYS A 388 -10.15 -0.25 26.17
N MET A 389 -9.38 -0.35 25.10
CA MET A 389 -8.05 -0.96 25.12
C MET A 389 -7.06 -0.03 25.82
N CYS A 390 -6.12 -0.61 26.58
CA CYS A 390 -5.06 0.20 27.16
C CYS A 390 -4.04 0.60 26.09
N ARG A 391 -3.28 1.67 26.34
CA ARG A 391 -2.27 2.16 25.38
C ARG A 391 -1.29 1.07 24.94
N ARG A 392 -0.89 0.19 25.85
CA ARG A 392 0.04 -0.90 25.56
C ARG A 392 -0.56 -1.88 24.55
N ASP A 393 -1.82 -2.28 24.72
CA ASP A 393 -2.50 -3.17 23.78
C ASP A 393 -2.66 -2.51 22.41
N LEU A 394 -2.98 -1.21 22.39
CA LEU A 394 -3.07 -0.45 21.14
C LEU A 394 -1.73 -0.39 20.39
N ILE A 395 -0.60 -0.28 21.11
CA ILE A 395 0.74 -0.34 20.51
C ILE A 395 1.04 -1.75 19.99
N TRP A 396 0.70 -2.79 20.75
CA TRP A 396 0.97 -4.17 20.33
C TRP A 396 0.07 -4.65 19.19
N ASN A 397 -1.17 -4.16 19.10
CA ASN A 397 -2.05 -4.43 17.97
C ASN A 397 -1.49 -3.89 16.66
N GLY A 398 -0.61 -2.89 16.69
CA GLY A 398 0.17 -2.49 15.52
C GLY A 398 1.00 -3.63 14.91
N GLN A 399 1.47 -4.59 15.71
CA GLN A 399 2.20 -5.77 15.20
C GLN A 399 1.31 -6.69 14.35
N TYR A 400 0.03 -6.83 14.71
CA TYR A 400 -0.91 -7.62 13.91
C TYR A 400 -1.12 -6.97 12.54
N VAL A 401 -1.28 -5.65 12.51
CA VAL A 401 -1.59 -4.91 11.28
C VAL A 401 -0.35 -4.74 10.38
N TYR A 402 0.78 -4.36 10.96
CA TYR A 402 1.96 -3.99 10.18
C TYR A 402 2.94 -5.16 10.01
N TYR A 403 3.29 -5.85 11.09
CA TYR A 403 4.26 -6.94 10.99
C TYR A 403 3.68 -8.23 10.41
N ILE A 404 2.47 -8.62 10.80
CA ILE A 404 1.82 -9.84 10.32
C ILE A 404 1.09 -9.62 9.00
N ASP A 405 0.08 -8.76 8.99
CA ASP A 405 -0.87 -8.64 7.87
C ASP A 405 -0.21 -8.12 6.58
N MET A 406 0.88 -7.34 6.64
CA MET A 406 1.55 -6.85 5.43
C MET A 406 2.15 -7.97 4.55
N ILE A 407 2.63 -9.07 5.14
CA ILE A 407 3.21 -10.21 4.38
C ILE A 407 2.29 -11.44 4.35
N LEU A 408 1.28 -11.49 5.22
CA LEU A 408 0.36 -12.61 5.33
C LEU A 408 -0.31 -13.02 4.00
N PRO A 409 -0.77 -12.11 3.13
CA PRO A 409 -1.36 -12.48 1.84
C PRO A 409 -0.40 -13.30 0.97
N HIS A 410 0.89 -12.93 0.95
CA HIS A 410 1.90 -13.63 0.17
C HIS A 410 2.21 -15.00 0.78
N LEU A 411 2.30 -15.11 2.11
CA LEU A 411 2.51 -16.38 2.80
C LEU A 411 1.34 -17.36 2.59
N ARG A 412 0.11 -16.85 2.61
CA ARG A 412 -1.10 -17.63 2.36
C ARG A 412 -1.13 -18.18 0.94
N LEU A 413 -0.86 -17.35 -0.08
CA LEU A 413 -0.81 -17.81 -1.46
C LEU A 413 0.38 -18.74 -1.75
N ALA A 414 1.50 -18.53 -1.07
CA ALA A 414 2.67 -19.40 -1.15
C ALA A 414 2.46 -20.77 -0.46
N GLY A 415 1.42 -20.91 0.38
CA GLY A 415 1.24 -22.10 1.23
C GLY A 415 2.28 -22.19 2.36
N THR A 416 2.94 -21.08 2.71
CA THR A 416 4.04 -21.05 3.69
C THR A 416 3.66 -20.48 5.04
N TYR A 417 2.42 -20.00 5.21
CA TYR A 417 1.93 -19.43 6.48
C TYR A 417 2.12 -20.37 7.67
N ASP A 418 1.67 -21.63 7.58
CA ASP A 418 1.80 -22.60 8.68
C ASP A 418 3.27 -22.90 9.00
N LYS A 419 4.14 -22.89 7.99
CA LYS A 419 5.59 -23.05 8.15
C LYS A 419 6.20 -21.83 8.84
N ALA A 420 5.82 -20.62 8.45
CA ALA A 420 6.26 -19.39 9.11
C ALA A 420 5.83 -19.36 10.59
N CYS A 421 4.60 -19.78 10.90
CA CYS A 421 4.12 -19.88 12.27
C CYS A 421 4.90 -20.90 13.11
N ARG A 422 5.15 -22.08 12.56
CA ARG A 422 5.75 -23.21 13.31
C ARG A 422 7.27 -23.13 13.41
N ASP A 423 7.94 -22.76 12.33
CA ASP A 423 9.40 -22.91 12.20
C ASP A 423 10.14 -21.57 12.33
N TYR A 424 9.43 -20.43 12.20
CA TYR A 424 9.98 -19.06 12.27
C TYR A 424 9.29 -18.19 13.32
N ASP A 425 8.42 -18.79 14.14
CA ASP A 425 7.68 -18.11 15.20
C ASP A 425 7.05 -16.79 14.72
N LEU A 426 6.36 -16.81 13.57
CA LEU A 426 5.81 -15.60 12.91
C LEU A 426 5.05 -14.68 13.89
N TRP A 427 4.35 -15.24 14.87
CA TRP A 427 3.56 -14.47 15.85
C TRP A 427 4.33 -13.98 17.07
N GLU A 428 5.58 -14.41 17.25
CA GLU A 428 6.42 -13.98 18.36
C GLU A 428 7.00 -12.59 18.10
N ILE A 429 7.05 -11.78 19.15
CA ILE A 429 7.67 -10.46 19.08
C ILE A 429 9.16 -10.60 19.35
N ASP A 430 9.99 -10.24 18.37
CA ASP A 430 11.44 -10.29 18.51
C ASP A 430 11.90 -9.57 19.79
N GLN A 431 12.75 -10.23 20.57
CA GLN A 431 13.20 -9.72 21.86
C GLN A 431 13.85 -8.33 21.75
N ARG A 432 14.56 -8.04 20.65
CA ARG A 432 15.18 -6.73 20.40
C ARG A 432 14.11 -5.65 20.28
N VAL A 433 13.03 -5.94 19.56
CA VAL A 433 11.88 -5.05 19.38
C VAL A 433 11.16 -4.85 20.71
N ALA A 434 10.93 -5.92 21.47
CA ALA A 434 10.31 -5.85 22.78
C ALA A 434 11.06 -4.91 23.73
N ASN A 435 12.41 -4.92 23.68
CA ASN A 435 13.25 -4.02 24.47
C ASN A 435 13.08 -2.55 24.06
N TYR A 436 12.88 -2.25 22.77
CA TYR A 436 12.73 -0.87 22.28
C TYR A 436 11.40 -0.20 22.66
N TYR A 437 10.39 -0.94 23.12
CA TYR A 437 9.10 -0.39 23.54
C TYR A 437 9.25 0.80 24.52
N TYR A 438 10.18 0.70 25.47
CA TYR A 438 10.43 1.76 26.45
C TYR A 438 11.26 2.91 25.87
N ASP A 439 12.07 2.66 24.84
CA ASP A 439 12.90 3.68 24.19
C ASP A 439 12.07 4.56 23.26
N ILE A 440 11.15 3.97 22.49
CA ILE A 440 10.31 4.72 21.53
C ILE A 440 9.33 5.68 22.23
N THR A 441 8.96 5.40 23.47
CA THR A 441 8.09 6.25 24.29
C THR A 441 8.87 7.29 25.09
N LYS A 442 10.19 7.15 25.22
CA LYS A 442 11.02 8.02 26.03
C LYS A 442 11.17 9.38 25.35
N ARG A 443 10.81 10.45 26.08
CA ARG A 443 10.99 11.86 25.66
C ARG A 443 10.36 12.19 24.30
N GLY A 444 9.33 11.44 23.88
CA GLY A 444 8.67 11.66 22.60
C GLY A 444 9.48 11.20 21.38
N PHE A 445 10.39 10.22 21.55
CA PHE A 445 11.25 9.72 20.47
C PHE A 445 10.48 9.41 19.19
N ALA A 446 9.36 8.66 19.28
CA ALA A 446 8.56 8.35 18.10
C ALA A 446 7.99 9.60 17.43
N GLN A 447 7.46 10.54 18.21
CA GLN A 447 6.89 11.81 17.72
C GLN A 447 7.92 12.73 17.06
N GLU A 448 9.20 12.64 17.46
CA GLU A 448 10.28 13.41 16.86
C GLU A 448 10.89 12.69 15.65
N THR A 449 11.21 11.40 15.81
CA THR A 449 11.94 10.60 14.81
C THR A 449 11.12 10.35 13.56
N VAL A 450 9.84 9.99 13.72
CA VAL A 450 8.98 9.67 12.57
C VAL A 450 8.87 10.88 11.61
N PRO A 451 8.53 12.11 12.05
CA PRO A 451 8.55 13.27 11.15
C PRO A 451 9.95 13.68 10.68
N SER A 452 10.94 13.71 11.58
CA SER A 452 12.23 14.35 11.29
C SER A 452 13.23 13.46 10.55
N LYS A 453 13.07 12.13 10.60
CA LYS A 453 13.97 11.15 9.95
C LYS A 453 13.26 10.32 8.90
N ILE A 454 12.08 9.77 9.21
CA ILE A 454 11.33 8.92 8.29
C ILE A 454 10.68 9.79 7.20
N PHE A 455 9.76 10.68 7.56
CA PHE A 455 9.06 11.45 6.51
C PHE A 455 9.90 12.53 5.84
N SER A 456 10.97 13.02 6.48
CA SER A 456 11.90 13.94 5.83
C SER A 456 12.82 13.27 4.80
N GLY A 457 12.96 11.94 4.87
CA GLY A 457 13.94 11.17 4.12
C GLY A 457 15.37 11.23 4.66
N ALA A 458 15.65 12.01 5.72
CA ALA A 458 17.00 12.23 6.23
C ALA A 458 17.60 11.03 6.98
N GLY A 459 16.77 10.05 7.37
CA GLY A 459 17.23 8.83 8.06
C GLY A 459 17.58 7.66 7.14
N TYR A 460 17.37 7.79 5.83
CA TYR A 460 17.56 6.70 4.87
C TYR A 460 19.02 6.59 4.42
N LEU A 461 19.95 6.45 5.36
CA LEU A 461 21.38 6.51 5.07
C LEU A 461 21.81 5.44 4.05
N PRO A 462 22.58 5.80 3.00
CA PRO A 462 23.01 4.83 1.99
C PRO A 462 23.94 3.78 2.58
N PHE A 463 24.00 2.62 1.93
CA PHE A 463 25.05 1.64 2.17
C PHE A 463 26.41 2.22 1.77
N PRO A 464 27.46 2.02 2.57
CA PRO A 464 28.81 2.51 2.25
C PRO A 464 29.36 1.95 0.94
N ASP A 465 30.21 2.73 0.28
CA ASP A 465 30.96 2.27 -0.89
C ASP A 465 31.81 1.03 -0.53
N GLY A 466 31.71 -0.02 -1.35
CA GLY A 466 32.41 -1.29 -1.11
C GLY A 466 31.82 -2.17 -0.01
N ALA A 467 30.61 -1.85 0.49
CA ALA A 467 29.89 -2.75 1.38
C ALA A 467 29.71 -4.14 0.73
N SER A 468 29.88 -5.19 1.53
CA SER A 468 29.66 -6.56 1.06
C SER A 468 28.16 -6.84 0.97
N LEU A 469 27.69 -7.31 -0.18
CA LEU A 469 26.31 -7.77 -0.36
C LEU A 469 25.92 -8.91 0.58
N ARG A 470 26.91 -9.65 1.08
CA ARG A 470 26.73 -10.75 2.04
C ARG A 470 26.87 -10.30 3.50
N ASN A 471 27.07 -9.01 3.77
CA ASN A 471 27.17 -8.55 5.14
C ASN A 471 25.81 -8.73 5.83
N SER A 472 25.79 -9.65 6.78
CA SER A 472 24.61 -10.06 7.52
C SER A 472 24.90 -9.93 9.01
N LYS A 473 23.94 -9.37 9.73
CA LYS A 473 23.89 -9.41 11.20
C LYS A 473 22.69 -10.22 11.70
N GLY A 474 21.91 -10.82 10.80
CA GLY A 474 20.74 -11.65 11.10
C GLY A 474 21.05 -12.99 11.77
N ARG A 475 22.32 -13.38 11.89
CA ARG A 475 22.69 -14.57 12.67
C ARG A 475 22.76 -14.27 14.16
N TRP A 476 21.60 -14.40 14.81
CA TRP A 476 21.47 -14.75 16.22
C TRP A 476 20.40 -15.81 16.37
N LEU A 477 20.74 -17.04 15.99
CA LEU A 477 20.37 -18.31 16.62
C LEU A 477 21.41 -19.36 16.23
#